data_AF-A0A6I2FIW4-F1
#
_entry.id   AF-A0A6I2FIW4-F1
#
_cell.length_a   1.000
_cell.length_b   1.000
_cell.length_c   1.000
_cell.angle_alpha   90.00
_cell.angle_beta   90.00
_cell.angle_gamma   90.00
#
_symmetry.space_group_name_H-M   'P 1'
#
loop_
_entity.id
_entity.type
_entity.pdbx_description
1 polymer ?
#
loop_
_entity_poly.entity_id
_entity_poly.type
_entity_poly.pdbx_seq_one_letter_code
_entity_poly.pdbx_strand_id
1 'polypeptide(L)'
;MKVPTVVQVMFWNVDMGSVVPKAEAIATGIRDAADEMHKTVDGMNWSGDGRHGAEGRADRERAQMRLVADAFDDLAAACRYGQAALGPLVATARQRVPNLREAGFEVDDADWSVRDGYNYQAALDAAGTDQKLIDQVNTLQSTRANEAANQTVVLQRLAADLGWADDTTATAIRTALDSIEQLTPATSGLNPTVAAQDEAALRNGTATPAQIERLQLATHLTQQQLDDLLVGKQVDLPQGQFDYLRGFMRSMDTMSVTDIQKLGDGLPADQQQTVRAGVADALQIMSNPEIETAGNPGNGKQTLEDTGGMAMLPTQIRTLLTEKPYNSLNPQRGGGAGGVISVPRMGDFNALTDVLGKGNPSLAQGTDIDRGLLKQSAEIAGSNVKNIQSPWGSTETPSSLADKMLGRAGIDHLAVHDLLTGGAQLPDGTHRMDVTVTPGGKYNPESHIGNLLNHNWEGHDAGMATVLGTAGEFATSPIAAQHAESGEPADTGTGK
;
A
#
# COMPACT_ATOMS: atom_id res chain seq x y z
N MET A 1 -6.19 32.43 4.01
CA MET A 1 -5.01 33.28 3.85
C MET A 1 -4.71 33.99 5.16
N LYS A 2 -3.52 33.77 5.72
CA LYS A 2 -3.10 34.38 6.99
C LYS A 2 -2.16 35.54 6.67
N VAL A 3 -2.47 36.74 7.16
CA VAL A 3 -1.57 37.89 7.03
C VAL A 3 -0.42 37.72 8.03
N PRO A 4 0.85 37.79 7.60
CA PRO A 4 1.99 37.66 8.49
C PRO A 4 2.16 38.91 9.36
N THR A 5 2.68 38.75 10.57
CA THR A 5 3.02 39.88 11.45
C THR A 5 4.32 40.56 10.99
N VAL A 6 4.54 41.80 11.43
CA VAL A 6 5.79 42.53 11.14
C VAL A 6 6.99 41.71 11.61
N VAL A 7 6.92 41.21 12.84
CA VAL A 7 7.98 40.39 13.44
C VAL A 7 8.29 39.16 12.60
N GLN A 8 7.27 38.43 12.13
CA GLN A 8 7.47 37.25 11.28
C GLN A 8 8.26 37.61 10.01
N VAL A 9 7.83 38.64 9.29
CA VAL A 9 8.46 39.07 8.03
C VAL A 9 9.90 39.52 8.23
N MET A 10 10.20 40.21 9.35
CA MET A 10 11.58 40.64 9.63
C MET A 10 12.54 39.45 9.80
N PHE A 11 12.06 38.30 10.28
CA PHE A 11 12.87 37.08 10.46
C PHE A 11 12.86 36.12 9.26
N TRP A 12 12.04 36.34 8.24
CA TRP A 12 11.98 35.43 7.08
C TRP A 12 13.30 35.36 6.31
N ASN A 13 13.81 34.15 6.08
CA ASN A 13 14.91 33.90 5.17
C ASN A 13 14.37 33.45 3.81
N VAL A 14 14.38 34.35 2.83
CA VAL A 14 13.92 34.06 1.46
C VAL A 14 15.14 33.66 0.62
N ASP A 15 15.71 32.50 0.93
CA ASP A 15 16.74 31.84 0.11
C ASP A 15 16.20 30.51 -0.42
N MET A 16 15.25 30.61 -1.34
CA MET A 16 14.73 29.48 -2.11
C MET A 16 15.58 29.23 -3.37
N GLY A 17 16.36 30.22 -3.79
CA GLY A 17 17.25 30.13 -4.96
C GLY A 17 18.32 29.05 -4.83
N SER A 18 18.75 28.70 -3.61
CA SER A 18 19.72 27.63 -3.36
C SER A 18 19.18 26.20 -3.61
N VAL A 19 17.85 26.02 -3.64
CA VAL A 19 17.18 24.72 -3.89
C VAL A 19 17.04 24.45 -5.38
N VAL A 20 16.80 25.49 -6.18
CA VAL A 20 16.60 25.43 -7.63
C VAL A 20 17.66 24.61 -8.37
N PRO A 21 18.97 24.91 -8.25
CA PRO A 21 19.99 24.16 -9.01
C PRO A 21 20.11 22.70 -8.55
N LYS A 22 19.71 22.37 -7.31
CA LYS A 22 19.72 21.00 -6.81
C LYS A 22 18.58 20.18 -7.41
N ALA A 23 17.37 20.76 -7.45
CA ALA A 23 16.21 20.12 -8.06
C ALA A 23 16.42 19.89 -9.57
N GLU A 24 16.95 20.88 -10.30
CA GLU A 24 17.29 20.77 -11.72
C GLU A 24 18.36 19.70 -12.00
N ALA A 25 19.38 19.61 -11.12
CA ALA A 25 20.42 18.59 -11.23
C ALA A 25 19.85 17.17 -11.03
N ILE A 26 18.92 17.00 -10.09
CA ILE A 26 18.23 15.72 -9.88
C ILE A 26 17.38 15.36 -11.09
N ALA A 27 16.55 16.28 -11.59
CA ALA A 27 15.73 16.07 -12.78
C ALA A 27 16.57 15.67 -14.00
N THR A 28 17.70 16.34 -14.20
CA THR A 28 18.66 16.01 -15.28
C THR A 28 19.23 14.60 -15.11
N GLY A 29 19.72 14.26 -13.91
CA GLY A 29 20.28 12.94 -13.63
C GLY A 29 19.29 11.79 -13.84
N ILE A 30 18.02 12.00 -13.48
CA ILE A 30 16.95 11.02 -13.72
C ILE A 30 16.71 10.82 -15.22
N ARG A 31 16.65 11.91 -16.00
CA ARG A 31 16.49 11.83 -17.46
C ARG A 31 17.67 11.12 -18.13
N ASP A 32 18.89 11.43 -17.70
CA ASP A 32 20.10 10.80 -18.21
C ASP A 32 20.10 9.29 -17.94
N ALA A 33 19.75 8.88 -16.71
CA ALA A 33 19.64 7.47 -16.35
C ALA A 33 18.55 6.74 -17.15
N ALA A 34 17.38 7.36 -17.33
CA ALA A 34 16.28 6.82 -18.11
C ALA A 34 16.65 6.63 -19.59
N ASP A 35 17.33 7.63 -20.17
CA ASP A 35 17.79 7.58 -21.56
C ASP A 35 18.93 6.57 -21.75
N GLU A 36 19.83 6.43 -20.78
CA GLU A 36 20.93 5.45 -20.83
C GLU A 36 20.43 4.01 -20.71
N MET A 37 19.48 3.74 -19.81
CA MET A 37 18.81 2.44 -19.70
C MET A 37 18.14 2.06 -21.03
N HIS A 38 17.35 2.97 -21.60
CA HIS A 38 16.66 2.74 -22.87
C HIS A 38 17.65 2.50 -24.02
N LYS A 39 18.72 3.30 -24.13
CA LYS A 39 19.78 3.09 -25.13
C LYS A 39 20.49 1.75 -24.95
N THR A 40 20.72 1.33 -23.72
CA THR A 40 21.36 0.04 -23.42
C THR A 40 20.48 -1.11 -23.90
N VAL A 41 19.17 -1.05 -23.65
CA VAL A 41 18.22 -2.07 -24.10
C VAL A 41 18.09 -2.12 -25.63
N ASP A 42 17.99 -0.96 -26.27
CA ASP A 42 17.90 -0.84 -27.73
C ASP A 42 19.21 -1.25 -28.44
N GLY A 43 20.36 -0.93 -27.83
CA GLY A 43 21.69 -1.21 -28.38
C GLY A 43 22.15 -2.66 -28.28
N MET A 44 21.41 -3.53 -27.59
CA MET A 44 21.71 -4.96 -27.54
C MET A 44 21.42 -5.63 -28.89
N ASN A 45 22.38 -6.43 -29.38
CA ASN A 45 22.22 -7.16 -30.64
C ASN A 45 21.46 -8.48 -30.42
N TRP A 46 20.16 -8.38 -30.15
CA TRP A 46 19.25 -9.49 -29.88
C TRP A 46 17.90 -9.32 -30.60
N SER A 47 17.11 -10.40 -30.72
CA SER A 47 15.84 -10.42 -31.48
C SER A 47 14.85 -11.43 -30.89
N GLY A 48 13.55 -11.27 -31.19
CA GLY A 48 12.47 -12.15 -30.75
C GLY A 48 11.55 -11.50 -29.70
N ASP A 49 10.63 -12.28 -29.13
CA ASP A 49 9.61 -11.78 -28.18
C ASP A 49 10.22 -11.24 -26.89
N GLY A 50 11.34 -11.82 -26.43
CA GLY A 50 12.08 -11.33 -25.25
C GLY A 50 12.61 -9.91 -25.43
N ARG A 51 13.04 -9.54 -26.64
CA ARG A 51 13.44 -8.17 -26.96
C ARG A 51 12.25 -7.21 -26.90
N HIS A 52 11.12 -7.59 -27.50
CA HIS A 52 9.91 -6.75 -27.50
C HIS A 52 9.40 -6.49 -26.07
N GLY A 53 9.45 -7.51 -25.20
CA GLY A 53 9.11 -7.37 -23.79
C GLY A 53 10.05 -6.42 -23.04
N ALA A 54 11.36 -6.53 -23.29
CA ALA A 54 12.37 -5.67 -22.68
C ALA A 54 12.28 -4.21 -23.16
N GLU A 55 12.10 -3.97 -24.46
CA GLU A 55 11.87 -2.64 -25.03
C GLU A 55 10.60 -2.01 -24.44
N GLY A 56 9.49 -2.76 -24.41
CA GLY A 56 8.24 -2.28 -23.82
C GLY A 56 8.35 -1.97 -22.33
N ARG A 57 9.17 -2.71 -21.58
CA ARG A 57 9.47 -2.38 -20.18
C ARG A 57 10.35 -1.13 -20.06
N ALA A 58 11.41 -1.03 -20.86
CA ALA A 58 12.30 0.12 -20.87
C ALA A 58 11.56 1.42 -21.23
N ASP A 59 10.61 1.36 -22.16
CA ASP A 59 9.72 2.48 -22.50
C ASP A 59 8.87 2.94 -21.32
N ARG A 60 8.26 1.99 -20.60
CA ARG A 60 7.43 2.29 -19.42
C ARG A 60 8.26 2.90 -18.29
N GLU A 61 9.41 2.29 -17.97
CA GLU A 61 10.31 2.78 -16.93
C GLU A 61 10.85 4.17 -17.31
N ARG A 62 11.20 4.40 -18.58
CA ARG A 62 11.63 5.71 -19.08
C ARG A 62 10.53 6.77 -18.94
N ALA A 63 9.28 6.43 -19.26
CA ALA A 63 8.16 7.35 -19.11
C ALA A 63 7.93 7.72 -17.64
N GLN A 64 7.96 6.75 -16.73
CA GLN A 64 7.78 6.97 -15.29
C GLN A 64 8.92 7.82 -14.69
N MET A 65 10.18 7.50 -15.02
CA MET A 65 11.32 8.30 -14.57
C MET A 65 11.24 9.75 -15.07
N ARG A 66 10.73 9.98 -16.27
CA ARG A 66 10.54 11.35 -16.79
C ARG A 66 9.46 12.12 -16.05
N LEU A 67 8.36 11.48 -15.64
CA LEU A 67 7.37 12.12 -14.78
C LEU A 67 7.97 12.57 -13.44
N VAL A 68 8.85 11.75 -12.84
CA VAL A 68 9.58 12.13 -11.62
C VAL A 68 10.48 13.35 -11.88
N ALA A 69 11.22 13.34 -13.00
CA ALA A 69 12.08 14.47 -13.37
C ALA A 69 11.28 15.76 -13.58
N ASP A 70 10.09 15.68 -14.20
CA ASP A 70 9.20 16.82 -14.40
C ASP A 70 8.68 17.37 -13.06
N ALA A 71 8.37 16.51 -12.08
CA ALA A 71 7.99 16.95 -10.74
C ALA A 71 9.11 17.70 -9.99
N PHE A 72 10.38 17.30 -10.20
CA PHE A 72 11.52 18.07 -9.70
C PHE A 72 11.70 19.42 -10.41
N ASP A 73 11.40 19.50 -11.70
CA ASP A 73 11.37 20.78 -12.43
C ASP A 73 10.24 21.70 -11.93
N ASP A 74 9.08 21.14 -11.58
CA ASP A 74 7.98 21.89 -10.96
C ASP A 74 8.36 22.43 -9.58
N LEU A 75 9.09 21.66 -8.76
CA LEU A 75 9.66 22.13 -7.50
C LEU A 75 10.65 23.29 -7.74
N ALA A 76 11.53 23.16 -8.73
CA ALA A 76 12.46 24.22 -9.10
C ALA A 76 11.72 25.49 -9.55
N ALA A 77 10.66 25.35 -10.35
CA ALA A 77 9.82 26.45 -10.80
C ALA A 77 9.09 27.14 -9.63
N ALA A 78 8.53 26.37 -8.69
CA ALA A 78 7.89 26.88 -7.49
C ALA A 78 8.86 27.69 -6.61
N CYS A 79 10.09 27.18 -6.41
CA CYS A 79 11.14 27.90 -5.67
C CYS A 79 11.59 29.18 -6.38
N ARG A 80 11.74 29.16 -7.72
CA ARG A 80 12.06 30.38 -8.51
C ARG A 80 10.96 31.44 -8.38
N TYR A 81 9.70 31.02 -8.48
CA TYR A 81 8.56 31.90 -8.30
C TYR A 81 8.54 32.51 -6.89
N GLY A 82 8.69 31.68 -5.86
CA GLY A 82 8.72 32.13 -4.47
C GLY A 82 9.82 33.15 -4.20
N GLN A 83 11.03 32.90 -4.71
CA GLN A 83 12.14 33.85 -4.61
C GLN A 83 11.82 35.20 -5.26
N ALA A 84 11.25 35.18 -6.46
CA ALA A 84 10.92 36.38 -7.23
C ALA A 84 9.74 37.17 -6.64
N ALA A 85 8.76 36.49 -6.06
CA ALA A 85 7.57 37.11 -5.47
C ALA A 85 7.84 37.65 -4.05
N LEU A 86 8.43 36.84 -3.17
CA LEU A 86 8.63 37.21 -1.75
C LEU A 86 9.83 38.13 -1.54
N GLY A 87 10.92 37.94 -2.28
CA GLY A 87 12.17 38.67 -2.06
C GLY A 87 12.01 40.20 -2.05
N PRO A 88 11.42 40.81 -3.11
CA PRO A 88 11.20 42.26 -3.17
C PRO A 88 10.24 42.79 -2.09
N LEU A 89 9.21 42.02 -1.75
CA LEU A 89 8.21 42.42 -0.73
C LEU A 89 8.84 42.44 0.67
N VAL A 90 9.61 41.40 1.02
CA VAL A 90 10.33 41.33 2.31
C VAL A 90 11.38 42.43 2.40
N ALA A 91 12.13 42.68 1.32
CA ALA A 91 13.08 43.79 1.27
C ALA A 91 12.39 45.15 1.49
N THR A 92 11.23 45.36 0.85
CA THR A 92 10.42 46.58 1.02
C THR A 92 9.95 46.75 2.46
N ALA A 93 9.46 45.68 3.10
CA ALA A 93 9.04 45.71 4.49
C ALA A 93 10.22 46.06 5.42
N ARG A 94 11.36 45.39 5.23
CA ARG A 94 12.61 45.60 5.98
C ARG A 94 13.19 47.00 5.83
N GLN A 95 12.84 47.72 4.76
CA GLN A 95 13.22 49.11 4.58
C GLN A 95 12.19 50.06 5.21
N ARG A 96 10.89 49.86 4.92
CA ARG A 96 9.83 50.80 5.32
C ARG A 96 9.61 50.84 6.82
N VAL A 97 9.58 49.69 7.49
CA VAL A 97 9.28 49.63 8.92
C VAL A 97 10.35 50.35 9.75
N PRO A 98 11.66 50.11 9.57
CA PRO A 98 12.69 50.88 10.27
C PRO A 98 12.65 52.37 9.92
N ASN A 99 12.46 52.74 8.66
CA ASN A 99 12.41 54.15 8.26
C ASN A 99 11.25 54.91 8.95
N LEU A 100 10.09 54.27 9.12
CA LEU A 100 8.97 54.87 9.85
C LEU A 100 9.28 55.01 11.34
N ARG A 101 9.93 54.01 11.93
CA ARG A 101 10.39 54.04 13.34
C ARG A 101 11.42 55.15 13.56
N GLU A 102 12.37 55.33 12.66
CA GLU A 102 13.34 56.43 12.68
C GLU A 102 12.68 57.81 12.51
N ALA A 103 11.59 57.89 11.76
CA ALA A 103 10.80 59.12 11.58
C ALA A 103 9.85 59.44 12.77
N GLY A 104 9.93 58.68 13.86
CA GLY A 104 9.16 58.87 15.09
C GLY A 104 7.74 58.31 15.04
N PHE A 105 7.45 57.41 14.11
CA PHE A 105 6.20 56.65 14.10
C PHE A 105 6.36 55.30 14.79
N GLU A 106 5.29 54.84 15.43
CA GLU A 106 5.18 53.49 15.96
C GLU A 106 4.46 52.61 14.93
N VAL A 107 5.01 51.43 14.65
CA VAL A 107 4.38 50.44 13.78
C VAL A 107 3.97 49.27 14.65
N ASP A 108 2.66 48.99 14.69
CA ASP A 108 2.10 47.85 15.42
C ASP A 108 2.54 46.55 14.76
N ASP A 109 3.14 45.67 15.56
CA ASP A 109 3.73 44.44 15.05
C ASP A 109 2.68 43.41 14.61
N ALA A 110 1.44 43.49 15.12
CA ALA A 110 0.38 42.53 14.85
C ALA A 110 -0.44 42.89 13.61
N ASP A 111 -0.82 44.16 13.43
CA ASP A 111 -1.77 44.58 12.40
C ASP A 111 -1.21 45.59 11.36
N TRP A 112 0.09 45.89 11.45
CA TRP A 112 0.79 46.82 10.55
C TRP A 112 0.26 48.26 10.58
N SER A 113 -0.54 48.62 11.59
CA SER A 113 -1.01 49.99 11.77
C SER A 113 0.13 50.91 12.20
N VAL A 114 0.09 52.15 11.71
CA VAL A 114 1.09 53.18 12.01
C VAL A 114 0.44 54.23 12.88
N ARG A 115 1.10 54.55 14.00
CA ARG A 115 0.69 55.61 14.93
C ARG A 115 1.79 56.63 15.06
N ASP A 116 1.41 57.87 15.32
CA ASP A 116 2.38 58.91 15.59
C ASP A 116 2.85 58.86 17.05
N GLY A 117 4.16 58.67 17.25
CA GLY A 117 4.79 58.64 18.58
C GLY A 117 5.20 60.03 19.09
N TYR A 118 4.91 61.11 18.35
CA TYR A 118 5.32 62.46 18.74
C TYR A 118 4.57 62.97 19.98
N ASN A 119 5.29 63.50 20.97
CA ASN A 119 4.70 64.04 22.20
C ASN A 119 4.20 65.49 21.99
N TYR A 120 2.99 65.61 21.46
CA TYR A 120 2.33 66.90 21.22
C TYR A 120 2.10 67.71 22.50
N GLN A 121 1.84 67.07 23.63
CA GLN A 121 1.61 67.78 24.89
C GLN A 121 2.88 68.53 25.32
N ALA A 122 4.04 67.87 25.27
CA ALA A 122 5.31 68.52 25.58
C ALA A 122 5.63 69.67 24.62
N ALA A 123 5.27 69.53 23.33
CA ALA A 123 5.45 70.60 22.34
C ALA A 123 4.52 71.80 22.59
N LEU A 124 3.27 71.55 23.00
CA LEU A 124 2.31 72.59 23.38
C LEU A 124 2.72 73.29 24.68
N ASP A 125 3.19 72.53 25.68
CA ASP A 125 3.69 73.08 26.95
C ASP A 125 4.90 74.00 26.71
N ALA A 126 5.79 73.64 25.78
CA ALA A 126 6.92 74.46 25.38
C ALA A 126 6.52 75.72 24.58
N ALA A 127 5.39 75.68 23.85
CA ALA A 127 4.87 76.82 23.11
C ALA A 127 4.25 77.91 24.03
N GLY A 128 3.82 77.54 25.24
CA GLY A 128 3.23 78.47 26.20
C GLY A 128 1.98 79.17 25.66
N THR A 129 2.00 80.50 25.57
CA THR A 129 0.90 81.31 25.02
C THR A 129 1.18 81.86 23.61
N ASP A 130 2.27 81.44 22.96
CA ASP A 130 2.59 81.87 21.59
C ASP A 130 1.68 81.17 20.58
N GLN A 131 0.67 81.90 20.09
CA GLN A 131 -0.32 81.37 19.15
C GLN A 131 0.31 80.83 17.86
N LYS A 132 1.41 81.42 17.37
CA LYS A 132 2.07 80.96 16.14
C LYS A 132 2.71 79.60 16.34
N LEU A 133 3.33 79.36 17.49
CA LEU A 133 3.89 78.05 17.84
C LEU A 133 2.79 77.01 18.07
N ILE A 134 1.69 77.40 18.73
CA ILE A 134 0.52 76.53 18.90
C ILE A 134 -0.06 76.11 17.54
N ASP A 135 -0.25 77.04 16.61
CA ASP A 135 -0.76 76.76 15.26
C ASP A 135 0.18 75.84 14.47
N GLN A 136 1.50 75.99 14.64
CA GLN A 136 2.51 75.10 14.05
C GLN A 136 2.41 73.68 14.60
N VAL A 137 2.27 73.51 15.92
CA VAL A 137 2.12 72.19 16.55
C VAL A 137 0.82 71.52 16.10
N ASN A 138 -0.29 72.26 16.02
CA ASN A 138 -1.57 71.75 15.51
C ASN A 138 -1.48 71.34 14.02
N THR A 139 -0.75 72.12 13.21
CA THR A 139 -0.51 71.81 11.79
C THR A 139 0.36 70.55 11.65
N LEU A 140 1.40 70.42 12.46
CA LEU A 140 2.24 69.23 12.50
C LEU A 140 1.43 67.99 12.89
N GLN A 141 0.57 68.12 13.92
CA GLN A 141 -0.30 67.05 14.40
C GLN A 141 -1.24 66.52 13.30
N SER A 142 -1.93 67.43 12.61
CA SER A 142 -2.82 67.03 11.52
C SER A 142 -2.06 66.43 10.33
N THR A 143 -0.89 66.97 9.99
CA THR A 143 -0.05 66.45 8.90
C THR A 143 0.46 65.04 9.21
N ARG A 144 0.99 64.82 10.41
CA ARG A 144 1.52 63.51 10.83
C ARG A 144 0.41 62.47 11.06
N ALA A 145 -0.77 62.89 11.52
CA ALA A 145 -1.93 62.00 11.59
C ALA A 145 -2.35 61.50 10.20
N ASN A 146 -2.38 62.37 9.18
CA ASN A 146 -2.65 61.98 7.80
C ASN A 146 -1.56 61.06 7.23
N GLU A 147 -0.28 61.34 7.52
CA GLU A 147 0.82 60.48 7.11
C GLU A 147 0.73 59.09 7.75
N ALA A 148 0.46 58.99 9.05
CA ALA A 148 0.27 57.72 9.74
C ALA A 148 -0.91 56.91 9.15
N ALA A 149 -2.02 57.57 8.82
CA ALA A 149 -3.16 56.92 8.15
C ALA A 149 -2.77 56.39 6.76
N ASN A 150 -2.04 57.18 5.95
CA ASN A 150 -1.58 56.76 4.63
C ASN A 150 -0.59 55.59 4.73
N GLN A 151 0.37 55.65 5.65
CA GLN A 151 1.36 54.58 5.84
C GLN A 151 0.72 53.31 6.38
N THR A 152 -0.31 53.41 7.22
CA THR A 152 -1.13 52.25 7.64
C THR A 152 -1.70 51.52 6.43
N VAL A 153 -2.33 52.23 5.48
CA VAL A 153 -2.88 51.62 4.27
C VAL A 153 -1.78 50.96 3.42
N VAL A 154 -0.63 51.61 3.26
CA VAL A 154 0.51 51.08 2.49
C VAL A 154 1.06 49.81 3.13
N LEU A 155 1.28 49.81 4.44
CA LEU A 155 1.84 48.67 5.16
C LEU A 155 0.84 47.50 5.22
N GLN A 156 -0.44 47.75 5.44
CA GLN A 156 -1.46 46.70 5.44
C GLN A 156 -1.62 46.06 4.06
N ARG A 157 -1.52 46.83 2.97
CA ARG A 157 -1.49 46.28 1.61
C ARG A 157 -0.25 45.43 1.37
N LEU A 158 0.93 45.90 1.79
CA LEU A 158 2.17 45.12 1.71
C LEU A 158 2.05 43.80 2.49
N ALA A 159 1.43 43.83 3.67
CA ALA A 159 1.19 42.64 4.47
C ALA A 159 0.24 41.65 3.78
N ALA A 160 -0.80 42.14 3.12
CA ALA A 160 -1.71 41.31 2.32
C ALA A 160 -0.99 40.67 1.12
N ASP A 161 -0.19 41.46 0.39
CA ASP A 161 0.61 40.97 -0.75
C ASP A 161 1.64 39.91 -0.31
N LEU A 162 2.28 40.12 0.85
CA LEU A 162 3.16 39.13 1.49
C LEU A 162 2.42 37.84 1.85
N GLY A 163 1.24 37.95 2.46
CA GLY A 163 0.42 36.77 2.81
C GLY A 163 -0.04 35.99 1.59
N TRP A 164 -0.39 36.68 0.49
CA TRP A 164 -0.77 36.03 -0.76
C TRP A 164 0.41 35.32 -1.43
N ALA A 165 1.57 35.98 -1.49
CA ALA A 165 2.78 35.42 -2.08
C ALA A 165 3.29 34.20 -1.30
N ASP A 166 3.24 34.25 0.05
CA ASP A 166 3.65 33.15 0.92
C ASP A 166 2.74 31.93 0.75
N ASP A 167 1.42 32.12 0.83
CA ASP A 167 0.43 31.03 0.70
C ASP A 167 0.49 30.36 -0.68
N THR A 168 0.64 31.16 -1.73
CA THR A 168 0.78 30.68 -3.12
C THR A 168 2.08 29.87 -3.29
N THR A 169 3.20 30.38 -2.77
CA THR A 169 4.51 29.71 -2.83
C THR A 169 4.50 28.40 -2.04
N ALA A 170 3.99 28.42 -0.81
CA ALA A 170 3.91 27.24 0.03
C ALA A 170 3.01 26.17 -0.58
N THR A 171 1.92 26.57 -1.24
CA THR A 171 1.03 25.64 -1.95
C THR A 171 1.70 25.02 -3.16
N ALA A 172 2.38 25.81 -3.99
CA ALA A 172 3.11 25.28 -5.14
C ALA A 172 4.23 24.31 -4.74
N ILE A 173 4.98 24.61 -3.68
CA ILE A 173 6.02 23.71 -3.14
C ILE A 173 5.39 22.42 -2.62
N ARG A 174 4.31 22.50 -1.83
CA ARG A 174 3.61 21.31 -1.32
C ARG A 174 3.11 20.43 -2.46
N THR A 175 2.44 20.99 -3.47
CA THR A 175 1.96 20.22 -4.63
C THR A 175 3.09 19.52 -5.38
N ALA A 176 4.24 20.18 -5.57
CA ALA A 176 5.39 19.56 -6.21
C ALA A 176 5.98 18.42 -5.35
N LEU A 177 6.09 18.62 -4.03
CA LEU A 177 6.55 17.57 -3.10
C LEU A 177 5.59 16.37 -3.04
N ASP A 178 4.28 16.61 -2.98
CA ASP A 178 3.26 15.56 -3.00
C ASP A 178 3.34 14.76 -4.31
N SER A 179 3.58 15.43 -5.44
CA SER A 179 3.78 14.78 -6.74
C SER A 179 5.04 13.93 -6.76
N ILE A 180 6.15 14.41 -6.19
CA ILE A 180 7.37 13.62 -6.02
C ILE A 180 7.08 12.39 -5.16
N GLU A 181 6.43 12.54 -4.00
CA GLU A 181 6.10 11.42 -3.10
C GLU A 181 5.22 10.36 -3.79
N GLN A 182 4.23 10.78 -4.57
CA GLN A 182 3.37 9.88 -5.35
C GLN A 182 4.10 9.17 -6.49
N LEU A 183 5.05 9.84 -7.15
CA LEU A 183 5.78 9.31 -8.31
C LEU A 183 7.04 8.54 -7.92
N THR A 184 7.55 8.75 -6.72
CA THR A 184 8.64 7.96 -6.12
C THR A 184 8.17 7.29 -4.83
N PRO A 185 7.17 6.39 -4.89
CA PRO A 185 6.76 5.65 -3.70
C PRO A 185 7.97 4.86 -3.16
N ALA A 186 7.96 4.52 -1.87
CA ALA A 186 9.03 3.74 -1.22
C ALA A 186 9.29 2.38 -1.91
N THR A 187 8.40 1.96 -2.81
CA THR A 187 8.50 0.78 -3.67
C THR A 187 9.30 1.00 -4.96
N SER A 188 9.83 2.21 -5.21
CA SER A 188 10.66 2.57 -6.37
C SER A 188 12.04 1.88 -6.25
N GLY A 189 12.10 0.64 -6.70
CA GLY A 189 13.23 -0.27 -6.49
C GLY A 189 12.81 -1.73 -6.30
N LEU A 190 11.53 -1.97 -6.04
CA LEU A 190 10.93 -3.31 -6.05
C LEU A 190 10.99 -3.89 -7.47
N ASN A 191 11.70 -5.00 -7.61
CA ASN A 191 11.81 -5.76 -8.85
C ASN A 191 12.18 -7.22 -8.54
N PRO A 192 12.09 -8.15 -9.51
CA PRO A 192 12.30 -9.57 -9.26
C PRO A 192 13.73 -9.92 -8.81
N THR A 193 14.74 -9.17 -9.26
CA THR A 193 16.14 -9.40 -8.88
C THR A 193 16.38 -9.02 -7.42
N VAL A 194 15.85 -7.88 -6.98
CA VAL A 194 15.91 -7.45 -5.58
C VAL A 194 15.13 -8.42 -4.69
N ALA A 195 13.96 -8.89 -5.13
CA ALA A 195 13.19 -9.90 -4.41
C ALA A 195 13.97 -11.18 -4.15
N ALA A 196 14.68 -11.72 -5.16
CA ALA A 196 15.49 -12.91 -5.00
C ALA A 196 16.69 -12.70 -4.07
N GLN A 197 17.30 -11.50 -4.09
CA GLN A 197 18.38 -11.15 -3.17
C GLN A 197 17.89 -11.04 -1.72
N ASP A 198 16.72 -10.44 -1.54
CA ASP A 198 16.11 -10.25 -0.23
C ASP A 198 15.67 -11.59 0.36
N GLU A 199 15.01 -12.43 -0.43
CA GLU A 199 14.68 -13.79 -0.01
C GLU A 199 15.93 -14.60 0.37
N ALA A 200 17.00 -14.56 -0.43
CA ALA A 200 18.24 -15.24 -0.09
C ALA A 200 18.85 -14.73 1.23
N ALA A 201 18.77 -13.43 1.50
CA ALA A 201 19.23 -12.85 2.76
C ALA A 201 18.35 -13.27 3.95
N LEU A 202 17.02 -13.34 3.77
CA LEU A 202 16.08 -13.83 4.78
C LEU A 202 16.33 -15.32 5.10
N ARG A 203 16.56 -16.13 4.08
CA ARG A 203 16.89 -17.55 4.18
C ARG A 203 18.18 -17.78 4.96
N ASN A 204 19.20 -16.97 4.70
CA ASN A 204 20.50 -17.09 5.35
C ASN A 204 20.58 -16.40 6.71
N GLY A 205 19.51 -15.73 7.16
CA GLY A 205 19.51 -14.96 8.42
C GLY A 205 20.42 -13.72 8.37
N THR A 206 20.71 -13.19 7.19
CA THR A 206 21.59 -12.03 6.97
C THR A 206 20.84 -10.80 6.45
N ALA A 207 19.51 -10.84 6.43
CA ALA A 207 18.69 -9.73 5.96
C ALA A 207 18.92 -8.48 6.80
N THR A 208 19.11 -7.36 6.11
CA THR A 208 19.21 -6.03 6.74
C THR A 208 17.82 -5.44 7.00
N PRO A 209 17.68 -4.43 7.89
CA PRO A 209 16.40 -3.78 8.13
C PRO A 209 15.72 -3.26 6.85
N ALA A 210 16.49 -2.71 5.90
CA ALA A 210 15.97 -2.22 4.63
C ALA A 210 15.41 -3.35 3.73
N GLN A 211 15.92 -4.57 3.85
CA GLN A 211 15.40 -5.73 3.10
C GLN A 211 14.08 -6.24 3.70
N ILE A 212 13.99 -6.21 5.03
CA ILE A 212 12.75 -6.56 5.75
C ILE A 212 11.66 -5.52 5.46
N GLU A 213 12.01 -4.24 5.50
CA GLU A 213 11.10 -3.14 5.18
C GLU A 213 10.56 -3.24 3.75
N ARG A 214 11.38 -3.63 2.77
CA ARG A 214 10.92 -3.86 1.40
C ARG A 214 9.87 -4.96 1.30
N LEU A 215 10.04 -6.07 2.03
CA LEU A 215 9.02 -7.11 2.11
C LEU A 215 7.72 -6.55 2.72
N GLN A 216 7.80 -5.81 3.83
CA GLN A 216 6.62 -5.20 4.46
C GLN A 216 5.90 -4.21 3.55
N LEU A 217 6.65 -3.37 2.82
CA LEU A 217 6.09 -2.41 1.86
C LEU A 217 5.44 -3.14 0.68
N ALA A 218 6.07 -4.19 0.19
CA ALA A 218 5.53 -4.98 -0.91
C ALA A 218 4.23 -5.71 -0.52
N THR A 219 4.04 -6.04 0.74
CA THR A 219 2.85 -6.73 1.25
C THR A 219 1.81 -5.79 1.88
N HIS A 220 2.00 -4.48 1.77
CA HIS A 220 1.05 -3.51 2.28
C HIS A 220 -0.06 -3.25 1.26
N LEU A 221 -1.31 -3.45 1.69
CA LEU A 221 -2.50 -2.98 0.99
C LEU A 221 -3.17 -1.87 1.82
N THR A 222 -3.74 -0.88 1.14
CA THR A 222 -4.56 0.15 1.78
C THR A 222 -5.85 -0.46 2.33
N GLN A 223 -6.48 0.22 3.30
CA GLN A 223 -7.74 -0.26 3.86
C GLN A 223 -8.84 -0.41 2.79
N GLN A 224 -8.90 0.52 1.83
CA GLN A 224 -9.85 0.43 0.73
C GLN A 224 -9.64 -0.83 -0.12
N GLN A 225 -8.38 -1.18 -0.42
CA GLN A 225 -8.06 -2.41 -1.14
C GLN A 225 -8.45 -3.66 -0.33
N LEU A 226 -8.25 -3.66 0.99
CA LEU A 226 -8.71 -4.76 1.85
C LEU A 226 -10.24 -4.89 1.85
N ASP A 227 -10.96 -3.76 1.90
CA ASP A 227 -12.43 -3.74 1.85
C ASP A 227 -12.96 -4.20 0.49
N ASP A 228 -12.25 -3.87 -0.62
CA ASP A 228 -12.59 -4.33 -1.96
C ASP A 228 -12.35 -5.84 -2.11
N LEU A 229 -11.25 -6.39 -1.59
CA LEU A 229 -11.02 -7.85 -1.55
C LEU A 229 -12.06 -8.59 -0.71
N LEU A 230 -12.50 -8.01 0.40
CA LEU A 230 -13.53 -8.58 1.28
C LEU A 230 -14.88 -8.79 0.57
N VAL A 231 -15.15 -8.02 -0.49
CA VAL A 231 -16.38 -8.14 -1.30
C VAL A 231 -16.10 -8.68 -2.71
N GLY A 232 -14.93 -9.29 -2.92
CA GLY A 232 -14.57 -9.99 -4.16
C GLY A 232 -14.35 -9.07 -5.36
N LYS A 233 -13.98 -7.81 -5.13
CA LYS A 233 -13.60 -6.87 -6.19
C LYS A 233 -12.12 -6.94 -6.50
N GLN A 234 -11.80 -6.64 -7.75
CA GLN A 234 -10.44 -6.50 -8.22
C GLN A 234 -9.69 -5.36 -7.51
N VAL A 235 -8.42 -5.61 -7.23
CA VAL A 235 -7.47 -4.67 -6.64
C VAL A 235 -6.25 -4.55 -7.54
N ASP A 236 -6.02 -3.33 -8.01
CA ASP A 236 -4.81 -2.97 -8.76
C ASP A 236 -3.60 -2.83 -7.83
N LEU A 237 -2.53 -3.56 -8.15
CA LEU A 237 -1.20 -3.36 -7.61
C LEU A 237 -0.31 -2.61 -8.62
N PRO A 238 0.55 -1.69 -8.14
CA PRO A 238 1.65 -1.17 -8.94
C PRO A 238 2.50 -2.31 -9.51
N GLN A 239 2.87 -2.22 -10.80
CA GLN A 239 3.64 -3.28 -11.49
C GLN A 239 4.92 -3.67 -10.72
N GLY A 240 5.67 -2.70 -10.18
CA GLY A 240 6.89 -2.98 -9.42
C GLY A 240 6.64 -3.77 -8.12
N GLN A 241 5.50 -3.52 -7.46
CA GLN A 241 5.08 -4.28 -6.28
C GLN A 241 4.72 -5.71 -6.67
N PHE A 242 3.91 -5.90 -7.71
CA PHE A 242 3.56 -7.22 -8.23
C PHE A 242 4.79 -8.01 -8.69
N ASP A 243 5.69 -7.37 -9.44
CA ASP A 243 6.92 -7.99 -9.94
C ASP A 243 7.86 -8.44 -8.83
N TYR A 244 7.98 -7.64 -7.76
CA TYR A 244 8.76 -8.03 -6.58
C TYR A 244 8.14 -9.23 -5.89
N LEU A 245 6.83 -9.21 -5.59
CA LEU A 245 6.15 -10.32 -4.95
C LEU A 245 6.21 -11.59 -5.81
N ARG A 246 6.01 -11.47 -7.13
CA ARG A 246 6.21 -12.56 -8.10
C ARG A 246 7.63 -13.09 -8.03
N GLY A 247 8.65 -12.23 -8.06
CA GLY A 247 10.05 -12.64 -7.92
C GLY A 247 10.33 -13.38 -6.61
N PHE A 248 9.74 -12.89 -5.51
CA PHE A 248 9.82 -13.50 -4.18
C PHE A 248 9.17 -14.88 -4.14
N MET A 249 8.00 -15.07 -4.78
CA MET A 249 7.38 -16.38 -4.91
C MET A 249 8.24 -17.35 -5.72
N ARG A 250 8.81 -16.89 -6.84
CA ARG A 250 9.65 -17.72 -7.72
C ARG A 250 10.97 -18.11 -7.07
N SER A 251 11.57 -17.29 -6.22
CA SER A 251 12.79 -17.68 -5.49
C SER A 251 12.55 -18.79 -4.46
N MET A 252 11.29 -19.00 -4.06
CA MET A 252 10.86 -20.10 -3.19
C MET A 252 10.46 -21.38 -3.94
N ASP A 253 10.46 -21.41 -5.28
CA ASP A 253 9.97 -22.57 -6.06
C ASP A 253 10.71 -23.89 -5.74
N THR A 254 11.98 -23.81 -5.33
CA THR A 254 12.79 -24.98 -4.95
C THR A 254 12.78 -25.30 -3.46
N MET A 255 12.09 -24.50 -2.64
CA MET A 255 12.06 -24.66 -1.18
C MET A 255 10.95 -25.62 -0.77
N SER A 256 11.20 -26.42 0.28
CA SER A 256 10.12 -27.14 0.95
C SER A 256 9.22 -26.18 1.72
N VAL A 257 7.98 -26.56 2.01
CA VAL A 257 7.06 -25.71 2.80
C VAL A 257 7.62 -25.48 4.21
N THR A 258 8.30 -26.48 4.77
CA THR A 258 9.00 -26.35 6.06
C THR A 258 10.17 -25.36 5.99
N ASP A 259 10.90 -25.27 4.87
CA ASP A 259 11.96 -24.27 4.71
C ASP A 259 11.38 -22.86 4.54
N ILE A 260 10.24 -22.74 3.85
CA ILE A 260 9.51 -21.45 3.75
C ILE A 260 9.09 -20.98 5.14
N GLN A 261 8.58 -21.89 6.00
CA GLN A 261 8.22 -21.57 7.38
C GLN A 261 9.38 -21.02 8.22
N LYS A 262 10.62 -21.41 7.88
CA LYS A 262 11.84 -21.03 8.60
C LYS A 262 12.50 -19.76 8.05
N LEU A 263 11.94 -19.12 7.03
CA LEU A 263 12.47 -17.86 6.53
C LEU A 263 12.56 -16.83 7.67
N GLY A 264 13.73 -16.25 7.83
CA GLY A 264 14.03 -15.30 8.91
C GLY A 264 14.47 -15.90 10.23
N ASP A 265 14.48 -17.23 10.43
CA ASP A 265 14.83 -17.87 11.71
C ASP A 265 16.22 -17.49 12.26
N GLY A 266 17.15 -17.11 11.39
CA GLY A 266 18.49 -16.65 11.77
C GLY A 266 18.56 -15.18 12.24
N LEU A 267 17.46 -14.42 12.16
CA LEU A 267 17.39 -13.01 12.52
C LEU A 267 17.05 -12.79 14.01
N PRO A 268 17.21 -11.56 14.54
CA PRO A 268 16.67 -11.17 15.84
C PRO A 268 15.16 -11.43 15.97
N ALA A 269 14.68 -11.71 17.19
CA ALA A 269 13.30 -12.17 17.43
C ALA A 269 12.22 -11.16 17.01
N ASP A 270 12.48 -9.87 17.14
CA ASP A 270 11.60 -8.78 16.65
C ASP A 270 11.49 -8.80 15.12
N GLN A 271 12.59 -9.04 14.42
CA GLN A 271 12.63 -9.13 12.97
C GLN A 271 12.01 -10.43 12.45
N GLN A 272 12.17 -11.55 13.17
CA GLN A 272 11.57 -12.83 12.83
C GLN A 272 10.04 -12.73 12.70
N GLN A 273 9.39 -12.04 13.64
CA GLN A 273 7.94 -11.89 13.60
C GLN A 273 7.50 -11.11 12.35
N THR A 274 8.17 -10.00 12.07
CA THR A 274 7.91 -9.18 10.88
C THR A 274 8.09 -9.97 9.58
N VAL A 275 9.18 -10.74 9.48
CA VAL A 275 9.46 -11.54 8.27
C VAL A 275 8.40 -12.63 8.10
N ARG A 276 8.04 -13.35 9.16
CA ARG A 276 7.02 -14.41 9.08
C ARG A 276 5.64 -13.86 8.71
N ALA A 277 5.28 -12.69 9.23
CA ALA A 277 4.07 -12.00 8.82
C ALA A 277 4.14 -11.60 7.33
N GLY A 278 5.23 -10.96 6.90
CA GLY A 278 5.41 -10.58 5.49
C GLY A 278 5.41 -11.77 4.52
N VAL A 279 6.00 -12.90 4.87
CA VAL A 279 5.93 -14.12 4.03
C VAL A 279 4.49 -14.63 3.91
N ALA A 280 3.74 -14.66 5.02
CA ALA A 280 2.35 -15.06 5.02
C ALA A 280 1.47 -14.10 4.19
N ASP A 281 1.68 -12.79 4.34
CA ASP A 281 0.96 -11.75 3.60
C ASP A 281 1.26 -11.82 2.10
N ALA A 282 2.53 -12.05 1.73
CA ALA A 282 2.94 -12.23 0.34
C ALA A 282 2.27 -13.46 -0.30
N LEU A 283 2.18 -14.58 0.44
CA LEU A 283 1.47 -15.77 -0.02
C LEU A 283 -0.01 -15.50 -0.23
N GLN A 284 -0.67 -14.82 0.71
CA GLN A 284 -2.09 -14.48 0.62
C GLN A 284 -2.36 -13.55 -0.57
N ILE A 285 -1.63 -12.43 -0.67
CA ILE A 285 -1.76 -11.46 -1.77
C ILE A 285 -1.55 -12.14 -3.13
N MET A 286 -0.45 -12.85 -3.32
CA MET A 286 -0.14 -13.44 -4.62
C MET A 286 -1.05 -14.61 -4.99
N SER A 287 -1.67 -15.27 -4.01
CA SER A 287 -2.65 -16.33 -4.26
C SER A 287 -4.06 -15.81 -4.55
N ASN A 288 -4.29 -14.51 -4.49
CA ASN A 288 -5.61 -13.92 -4.71
C ASN A 288 -5.83 -13.63 -6.21
N PRO A 289 -6.80 -14.27 -6.88
CA PRO A 289 -7.10 -14.00 -8.28
C PRO A 289 -7.69 -12.61 -8.54
N GLU A 290 -8.18 -11.92 -7.50
CA GLU A 290 -8.68 -10.54 -7.62
C GLU A 290 -7.54 -9.50 -7.54
N ILE A 291 -6.30 -9.92 -7.28
CA ILE A 291 -5.12 -9.04 -7.38
C ILE A 291 -4.64 -9.01 -8.82
N GLU A 292 -4.54 -7.81 -9.40
CA GLU A 292 -4.04 -7.63 -10.76
C GLU A 292 -3.12 -6.42 -10.88
N THR A 293 -2.42 -6.31 -12.01
CA THR A 293 -1.75 -5.07 -12.40
C THR A 293 -2.63 -4.32 -13.39
N ALA A 294 -2.78 -3.00 -13.22
CA ALA A 294 -3.57 -2.18 -14.14
C ALA A 294 -3.16 -2.42 -15.61
N GLY A 295 -4.01 -3.14 -16.35
CA GLY A 295 -3.95 -3.21 -17.80
C GLY A 295 -4.18 -1.82 -18.38
N ASN A 296 -3.16 -1.25 -19.00
CA ASN A 296 -3.07 0.18 -19.37
C ASN A 296 -4.41 0.86 -19.82
N PRO A 297 -4.81 2.00 -19.22
CA PRO A 297 -5.98 2.77 -19.66
C PRO A 297 -5.85 3.52 -21.02
N GLY A 298 -4.69 3.53 -21.68
CA GLY A 298 -4.36 4.63 -22.61
C GLY A 298 -4.22 4.35 -24.11
N ASN A 299 -3.94 3.12 -24.58
CA ASN A 299 -3.29 2.98 -25.90
C ASN A 299 -3.88 1.91 -26.84
N GLY A 300 -4.98 1.23 -26.47
CA GLY A 300 -5.65 0.25 -27.35
C GLY A 300 -4.82 -0.99 -27.75
N LYS A 301 -3.65 -1.19 -27.13
CA LYS A 301 -2.85 -2.42 -27.21
C LYS A 301 -2.96 -3.13 -25.87
N GLN A 302 -3.63 -4.28 -25.85
CA GLN A 302 -3.65 -5.20 -24.70
C GLN A 302 -2.20 -5.58 -24.34
N THR A 303 -1.68 -5.03 -23.25
CA THR A 303 -0.60 -5.68 -22.52
C THR A 303 -1.23 -6.76 -21.63
N LEU A 304 -0.57 -7.90 -21.47
CA LEU A 304 -1.00 -8.95 -20.55
C LEU A 304 -1.15 -8.33 -19.15
N GLU A 305 -2.37 -8.34 -18.62
CA GLU A 305 -2.65 -8.11 -17.20
C GLU A 305 -2.02 -9.28 -16.43
N ASP A 306 -1.08 -8.97 -15.55
CA ASP A 306 -0.56 -9.96 -14.61
C ASP A 306 -1.57 -10.10 -13.46
N THR A 307 -2.01 -11.32 -13.18
CA THR A 307 -2.98 -11.62 -12.11
C THR A 307 -2.40 -12.56 -11.07
N GLY A 308 -2.88 -12.43 -9.83
CA GLY A 308 -2.62 -13.39 -8.75
C GLY A 308 -3.34 -14.72 -8.97
N GLY A 309 -3.31 -15.58 -7.96
CA GLY A 309 -3.97 -16.89 -7.97
C GLY A 309 -3.02 -18.07 -7.74
N MET A 310 -3.56 -19.28 -7.80
CA MET A 310 -2.85 -20.53 -7.52
C MET A 310 -1.53 -20.70 -8.29
N ALA A 311 -1.45 -20.17 -9.52
CA ALA A 311 -0.25 -20.26 -10.36
C ALA A 311 0.94 -19.43 -9.85
N MET A 312 0.67 -18.39 -9.05
CA MET A 312 1.69 -17.52 -8.48
C MET A 312 2.32 -18.10 -7.21
N LEU A 313 1.70 -19.11 -6.59
CA LEU A 313 2.25 -19.78 -5.42
C LEU A 313 3.54 -20.56 -5.74
N PRO A 314 4.47 -20.68 -4.76
CA PRO A 314 5.63 -21.54 -4.88
C PRO A 314 5.22 -22.98 -5.19
N THR A 315 6.02 -23.66 -6.01
CA THR A 315 5.69 -24.98 -6.57
C THR A 315 5.33 -26.01 -5.50
N GLN A 316 6.03 -26.05 -4.36
CA GLN A 316 5.71 -27.00 -3.29
C GLN A 316 4.38 -26.69 -2.60
N ILE A 317 3.96 -25.42 -2.49
CA ILE A 317 2.66 -25.03 -1.94
C ILE A 317 1.56 -25.34 -2.96
N ARG A 318 1.73 -24.94 -4.23
CA ARG A 318 0.76 -25.22 -5.30
C ARG A 318 0.43 -26.70 -5.42
N THR A 319 1.45 -27.56 -5.43
CA THR A 319 1.27 -29.03 -5.51
C THR A 319 0.61 -29.59 -4.25
N LEU A 320 0.95 -29.07 -3.06
CA LEU A 320 0.33 -29.48 -1.79
C LEU A 320 -1.19 -29.25 -1.81
N LEU A 321 -1.62 -28.15 -2.42
CA LEU A 321 -3.01 -27.72 -2.44
C LEU A 321 -3.82 -28.31 -3.59
N THR A 322 -3.19 -28.89 -4.61
CA THR A 322 -3.88 -29.39 -5.82
C THR A 322 -3.85 -30.92 -5.95
N GLU A 323 -2.82 -31.58 -5.43
CA GLU A 323 -2.69 -33.03 -5.50
C GLU A 323 -3.59 -33.74 -4.48
N LYS A 324 -3.72 -35.06 -4.62
CA LYS A 324 -4.49 -35.87 -3.67
C LYS A 324 -3.75 -35.93 -2.31
N PRO A 325 -4.38 -35.56 -1.18
CA PRO A 325 -3.71 -35.40 0.11
C PRO A 325 -3.27 -36.71 0.74
N TYR A 326 -3.94 -37.82 0.42
CA TYR A 326 -3.71 -39.09 1.09
C TYR A 326 -3.80 -40.31 0.18
N ASN A 327 -3.15 -41.38 0.63
CA ASN A 327 -3.24 -42.71 0.07
C ASN A 327 -3.98 -43.64 1.02
N SER A 328 -4.94 -44.40 0.52
CA SER A 328 -5.59 -45.46 1.29
C SER A 328 -4.65 -46.65 1.44
N LEU A 329 -4.50 -47.15 2.67
CA LEU A 329 -3.69 -48.33 2.94
C LEU A 329 -4.59 -49.57 3.07
N ASN A 330 -4.12 -50.70 2.55
CA ASN A 330 -4.89 -51.94 2.51
C ASN A 330 -5.20 -52.45 3.94
N PRO A 331 -6.47 -52.70 4.30
CA PRO A 331 -6.89 -53.13 5.66
C PRO A 331 -6.14 -54.36 6.21
N GLN A 332 -5.66 -55.24 5.31
CA GLN A 332 -5.02 -56.51 5.68
C GLN A 332 -3.65 -56.37 6.37
N ARG A 333 -2.95 -55.22 6.26
CA ARG A 333 -1.66 -55.01 6.94
C ARG A 333 -1.79 -54.37 8.33
N GLY A 334 -2.99 -53.90 8.70
CA GLY A 334 -3.17 -52.97 9.83
C GLY A 334 -3.81 -53.52 11.10
N GLY A 335 -4.11 -54.82 11.18
CA GLY A 335 -4.53 -55.50 12.43
C GLY A 335 -5.77 -54.98 13.18
N GLY A 336 -6.40 -53.89 12.75
CA GLY A 336 -7.55 -53.25 13.39
C GLY A 336 -8.66 -52.96 12.38
N ALA A 337 -9.90 -53.15 12.79
CA ALA A 337 -11.12 -53.08 11.98
C ALA A 337 -11.53 -51.66 11.51
N GLY A 338 -10.59 -50.73 11.32
CA GLY A 338 -10.89 -49.30 11.09
C GLY A 338 -10.26 -48.63 9.86
N GLY A 339 -9.47 -49.35 9.04
CA GLY A 339 -8.72 -48.73 7.94
C GLY A 339 -7.66 -47.72 8.42
N VAL A 340 -6.69 -47.40 7.57
CA VAL A 340 -5.66 -46.39 7.85
C VAL A 340 -5.35 -45.65 6.54
N ILE A 341 -5.07 -44.35 6.61
CA ILE A 341 -4.53 -43.58 5.48
C ILE A 341 -3.10 -43.19 5.74
N SER A 342 -2.34 -42.94 4.68
CA SER A 342 -1.08 -42.19 4.76
C SER A 342 -1.31 -40.81 4.18
N VAL A 343 -0.93 -39.76 4.90
CA VAL A 343 -0.88 -38.38 4.42
C VAL A 343 0.60 -38.02 4.22
N PRO A 344 1.17 -38.21 3.01
CA PRO A 344 2.62 -38.14 2.82
C PRO A 344 3.21 -36.76 3.14
N ARG A 345 2.42 -35.70 2.92
CA ARG A 345 2.82 -34.30 3.10
C ARG A 345 2.17 -33.66 4.34
N MET A 346 1.85 -34.45 5.36
CA MET A 346 1.24 -33.97 6.62
C MET A 346 2.04 -32.85 7.29
N GLY A 347 3.38 -32.96 7.28
CA GLY A 347 4.25 -31.90 7.81
C GLY A 347 4.14 -30.59 7.03
N ASP A 348 3.94 -30.65 5.71
CA ASP A 348 3.79 -29.46 4.88
C ASP A 348 2.43 -28.78 5.11
N PHE A 349 1.34 -29.53 5.32
CA PHE A 349 0.04 -28.94 5.69
C PHE A 349 0.13 -28.19 7.02
N ASN A 350 0.82 -28.78 8.00
CA ASN A 350 1.07 -28.14 9.29
C ASN A 350 1.93 -26.88 9.15
N ALA A 351 3.03 -26.96 8.40
CA ALA A 351 3.91 -25.83 8.14
C ALA A 351 3.18 -24.69 7.43
N LEU A 352 2.39 -25.00 6.40
CA LEU A 352 1.62 -24.00 5.67
C LEU A 352 0.58 -23.31 6.56
N THR A 353 -0.17 -24.10 7.32
CA THR A 353 -1.19 -23.57 8.24
C THR A 353 -0.55 -22.66 9.30
N ASP A 354 0.61 -23.04 9.82
CA ASP A 354 1.37 -22.25 10.79
C ASP A 354 1.92 -20.95 10.19
N VAL A 355 2.42 -20.99 8.94
CA VAL A 355 2.88 -19.80 8.20
C VAL A 355 1.75 -18.82 8.03
N LEU A 356 0.63 -19.27 7.45
CA LEU A 356 -0.51 -18.39 7.18
C LEU A 356 -1.06 -17.78 8.47
N GLY A 357 -0.98 -18.50 9.60
CA GLY A 357 -1.38 -17.98 10.91
C GLY A 357 -0.52 -16.84 11.45
N LYS A 358 0.56 -16.43 10.76
CA LYS A 358 1.40 -15.27 11.15
C LYS A 358 1.05 -13.98 10.42
N GLY A 359 0.30 -14.06 9.33
CA GLY A 359 -0.07 -12.92 8.49
C GLY A 359 -1.30 -12.16 8.99
N ASN A 360 -1.64 -11.10 8.26
CA ASN A 360 -2.85 -10.32 8.44
C ASN A 360 -4.08 -11.15 7.98
N PRO A 361 -5.04 -11.44 8.86
CA PRO A 361 -6.23 -12.22 8.49
C PRO A 361 -7.11 -11.52 7.44
N SER A 362 -7.06 -10.19 7.31
CA SER A 362 -7.82 -9.47 6.29
C SER A 362 -7.35 -9.75 4.86
N LEU A 363 -6.12 -10.23 4.67
CA LEU A 363 -5.59 -10.61 3.36
C LEU A 363 -6.07 -11.98 2.89
N ALA A 364 -6.70 -12.77 3.78
CA ALA A 364 -7.17 -14.12 3.46
C ALA A 364 -8.31 -14.12 2.44
N GLN A 365 -9.05 -13.02 2.30
CA GLN A 365 -10.33 -12.99 1.57
C GLN A 365 -10.16 -13.22 0.07
N GLY A 366 -10.81 -14.27 -0.45
CA GLY A 366 -10.84 -14.59 -1.87
C GLY A 366 -9.62 -15.34 -2.37
N THR A 367 -8.85 -15.99 -1.51
CA THR A 367 -7.53 -16.51 -1.88
C THR A 367 -7.57 -17.97 -2.34
N ASP A 368 -6.82 -18.29 -3.39
CA ASP A 368 -6.73 -19.68 -3.88
C ASP A 368 -5.99 -20.59 -2.91
N ILE A 369 -5.16 -20.02 -2.04
CA ILE A 369 -4.47 -20.78 -1.00
C ILE A 369 -5.47 -21.32 0.04
N ASP A 370 -6.44 -20.50 0.44
CA ASP A 370 -7.48 -20.89 1.38
C ASP A 370 -8.53 -21.80 0.71
N ARG A 371 -8.90 -21.56 -0.55
CA ARG A 371 -9.69 -22.54 -1.36
C ARG A 371 -9.03 -23.91 -1.40
N GLY A 372 -7.73 -23.94 -1.65
CA GLY A 372 -6.93 -25.16 -1.65
C GLY A 372 -6.96 -25.87 -0.30
N LEU A 373 -6.72 -25.14 0.80
CA LEU A 373 -6.74 -25.71 2.15
C LEU A 373 -8.11 -26.27 2.53
N LEU A 374 -9.20 -25.55 2.22
CA LEU A 374 -10.56 -26.02 2.46
C LEU A 374 -10.85 -27.33 1.70
N LYS A 375 -10.49 -27.38 0.40
CA LYS A 375 -10.63 -28.59 -0.41
C LYS A 375 -9.83 -29.76 0.16
N GLN A 376 -8.57 -29.54 0.51
CA GLN A 376 -7.68 -30.60 1.03
C GLN A 376 -8.21 -31.14 2.37
N SER A 377 -8.74 -30.26 3.22
CA SER A 377 -9.38 -30.63 4.49
C SER A 377 -10.61 -31.52 4.27
N ALA A 378 -11.46 -31.15 3.31
CA ALA A 378 -12.65 -31.92 2.96
C ALA A 378 -12.30 -33.31 2.41
N GLU A 379 -11.24 -33.46 1.62
CA GLU A 379 -10.78 -34.76 1.16
C GLU A 379 -10.21 -35.61 2.31
N ILE A 380 -9.42 -35.03 3.20
CA ILE A 380 -8.87 -35.73 4.38
C ILE A 380 -9.99 -36.20 5.31
N ALA A 381 -10.97 -35.35 5.62
CA ALA A 381 -12.15 -35.71 6.40
C ALA A 381 -12.94 -36.84 5.70
N GLY A 382 -13.11 -36.75 4.38
CA GLY A 382 -13.78 -37.76 3.56
C GLY A 382 -13.12 -39.15 3.52
N SER A 383 -11.90 -39.29 4.06
CA SER A 383 -11.26 -40.60 4.19
C SER A 383 -12.02 -41.57 5.10
N ASN A 384 -12.82 -41.05 6.04
CA ASN A 384 -13.63 -41.82 6.99
C ASN A 384 -12.84 -42.87 7.81
N VAL A 385 -11.53 -42.65 7.98
CA VAL A 385 -10.68 -43.46 8.87
C VAL A 385 -10.30 -42.68 10.11
N LYS A 386 -9.95 -43.39 11.18
CA LYS A 386 -9.58 -42.75 12.46
C LYS A 386 -8.10 -42.41 12.58
N ASN A 387 -7.25 -43.10 11.81
CA ASN A 387 -5.80 -43.08 12.03
C ASN A 387 -5.05 -42.70 10.76
N ILE A 388 -4.03 -41.87 10.93
CA ILE A 388 -2.97 -41.66 9.94
C ILE A 388 -1.81 -42.62 10.28
N GLN A 389 -1.32 -43.36 9.29
CA GLN A 389 -0.11 -44.15 9.45
C GLN A 389 1.09 -43.21 9.55
N SER A 390 1.65 -43.09 10.76
CA SER A 390 2.89 -42.35 10.99
C SER A 390 4.05 -43.32 11.26
N PRO A 391 5.18 -43.21 10.52
CA PRO A 391 6.39 -43.99 10.83
C PRO A 391 7.02 -43.64 12.18
N TRP A 392 6.64 -42.50 12.79
CA TRP A 392 7.34 -41.89 13.93
C TRP A 392 6.44 -41.64 15.15
N GLY A 393 5.22 -42.22 15.18
CA GLY A 393 4.33 -42.13 16.35
C GLY A 393 3.60 -40.80 16.52
N SER A 394 3.33 -40.06 15.44
CA SER A 394 2.43 -38.89 15.51
C SER A 394 1.06 -39.27 16.07
N THR A 395 0.51 -38.45 16.96
CA THR A 395 -0.87 -38.57 17.48
C THR A 395 -1.89 -37.82 16.62
N GLU A 396 -1.44 -37.15 15.55
CA GLU A 396 -2.31 -36.43 14.63
C GLU A 396 -3.24 -37.38 13.89
N THR A 397 -4.53 -37.07 13.91
CA THR A 397 -5.59 -37.82 13.23
C THR A 397 -6.06 -37.07 11.99
N PRO A 398 -6.81 -37.71 11.07
CA PRO A 398 -7.42 -37.01 9.96
C PRO A 398 -8.32 -35.86 10.45
N SER A 399 -9.04 -36.07 11.56
CA SER A 399 -9.89 -35.05 12.18
C SER A 399 -9.07 -33.86 12.68
N SER A 400 -8.00 -34.07 13.46
CA SER A 400 -7.22 -32.96 14.01
C SER A 400 -6.49 -32.16 12.93
N LEU A 401 -6.01 -32.82 11.87
CA LEU A 401 -5.35 -32.14 10.75
C LEU A 401 -6.35 -31.32 9.93
N ALA A 402 -7.49 -31.92 9.55
CA ALA A 402 -8.53 -31.23 8.80
C ALA A 402 -9.13 -30.07 9.61
N ASP A 403 -9.37 -30.25 10.91
CA ASP A 403 -9.84 -29.21 11.82
C ASP A 403 -8.93 -27.99 11.84
N LYS A 404 -7.61 -28.21 11.96
CA LYS A 404 -6.60 -27.14 11.95
C LYS A 404 -6.62 -26.36 10.63
N MET A 405 -6.68 -27.05 9.51
CA MET A 405 -6.71 -26.45 8.17
C MET A 405 -8.03 -25.67 7.93
N LEU A 406 -9.17 -26.23 8.33
CA LEU A 406 -10.48 -25.56 8.27
C LEU A 406 -10.53 -24.33 9.17
N GLY A 407 -9.98 -24.41 10.38
CA GLY A 407 -9.92 -23.27 11.29
C GLY A 407 -9.08 -22.12 10.73
N ARG A 408 -8.06 -22.41 9.91
CA ARG A 408 -7.24 -21.38 9.26
C ARG A 408 -7.90 -20.78 8.04
N ALA A 409 -8.35 -21.61 7.11
CA ALA A 409 -8.88 -21.17 5.82
C ALA A 409 -10.37 -20.78 5.89
N GLY A 410 -11.09 -21.26 6.90
CA GLY A 410 -12.51 -20.99 7.10
C GLY A 410 -12.86 -19.54 7.45
N ILE A 411 -11.86 -18.68 7.68
CA ILE A 411 -12.08 -17.22 7.87
C ILE A 411 -12.19 -16.45 6.54
N ASP A 412 -11.83 -17.08 5.42
CA ASP A 412 -12.00 -16.51 4.08
C ASP A 412 -13.46 -16.74 3.64
N HIS A 413 -14.25 -15.66 3.63
CA HIS A 413 -15.67 -15.72 3.30
C HIS A 413 -15.90 -16.18 1.86
N LEU A 414 -15.08 -15.69 0.93
CA LEU A 414 -15.22 -15.99 -0.49
C LEU A 414 -14.78 -17.43 -0.79
N ALA A 415 -13.70 -17.92 -0.16
CA ALA A 415 -13.30 -19.31 -0.32
C ALA A 415 -14.29 -20.28 0.35
N VAL A 416 -14.90 -19.91 1.49
CA VAL A 416 -15.98 -20.70 2.11
C VAL A 416 -17.21 -20.73 1.20
N HIS A 417 -17.63 -19.61 0.63
CA HIS A 417 -18.69 -19.61 -0.38
C HIS A 417 -18.35 -20.52 -1.56
N ASP A 418 -17.14 -20.38 -2.11
CA ASP A 418 -16.71 -21.16 -3.27
C ASP A 418 -16.60 -22.66 -2.94
N LEU A 419 -16.21 -23.04 -1.72
CA LEU A 419 -16.28 -24.42 -1.23
C LEU A 419 -17.72 -24.96 -1.30
N LEU A 420 -18.71 -24.15 -0.91
CA LEU A 420 -20.12 -24.56 -0.86
C LEU A 420 -20.79 -24.65 -2.24
N THR A 421 -20.42 -23.76 -3.16
CA THR A 421 -21.12 -23.62 -4.46
C THR A 421 -20.29 -24.12 -5.63
N GLY A 422 -19.00 -24.38 -5.44
CA GLY A 422 -18.00 -24.50 -6.49
C GLY A 422 -17.43 -23.16 -6.94
N GLY A 423 -18.09 -22.06 -6.55
CA GLY A 423 -17.77 -20.70 -6.95
C GLY A 423 -18.30 -20.34 -8.33
N ALA A 424 -18.15 -19.06 -8.69
CA ALA A 424 -18.63 -18.52 -9.95
C ALA A 424 -18.08 -19.31 -11.16
N GLN A 425 -18.94 -19.52 -12.16
CA GLN A 425 -18.51 -20.09 -13.43
C GLN A 425 -17.74 -19.03 -14.23
N LEU A 426 -16.51 -19.35 -14.59
CA LEU A 426 -15.62 -18.52 -15.39
C LEU A 426 -15.99 -18.61 -16.89
N PRO A 427 -15.58 -17.64 -17.72
CA PRO A 427 -15.93 -17.60 -19.15
C PRO A 427 -15.52 -18.85 -19.95
N ASP A 428 -14.53 -19.60 -19.48
CA ASP A 428 -14.06 -20.85 -20.08
C ASP A 428 -14.86 -22.09 -19.65
N GLY A 429 -15.92 -21.89 -18.85
CA GLY A 429 -16.78 -22.95 -18.32
C GLY A 429 -16.22 -23.70 -17.12
N THR A 430 -15.08 -23.26 -16.56
CA THR A 430 -14.56 -23.75 -15.29
C THR A 430 -15.21 -23.03 -14.11
N HIS A 431 -15.11 -23.61 -12.92
CA HIS A 431 -15.53 -22.96 -11.67
C HIS A 431 -14.30 -22.44 -10.92
N ARG A 432 -14.45 -21.40 -10.08
CA ARG A 432 -13.35 -20.86 -9.27
C ARG A 432 -12.63 -21.95 -8.46
N MET A 433 -13.34 -22.95 -7.91
CA MET A 433 -12.70 -24.05 -7.17
C MET A 433 -11.92 -25.04 -8.05
N ASP A 434 -12.07 -25.04 -9.38
CA ASP A 434 -11.33 -25.95 -10.27
C ASP A 434 -9.81 -25.67 -10.24
N VAL A 435 -9.37 -24.50 -9.76
CA VAL A 435 -7.95 -24.19 -9.54
C VAL A 435 -7.31 -25.06 -8.45
N THR A 436 -8.12 -25.69 -7.58
CA THR A 436 -7.67 -26.51 -6.45
C THR A 436 -7.49 -27.99 -6.80
N VAL A 437 -7.67 -28.35 -8.06
CA VAL A 437 -7.50 -29.73 -8.55
C VAL A 437 -6.44 -29.78 -9.64
N THR A 438 -5.86 -30.97 -9.85
CA THR A 438 -4.87 -31.18 -10.92
C THR A 438 -5.46 -30.83 -12.29
N PRO A 439 -4.64 -30.42 -13.28
CA PRO A 439 -5.12 -30.01 -14.60
C PRO A 439 -6.12 -30.98 -15.23
N GLY A 440 -7.29 -30.47 -15.63
CA GLY A 440 -8.40 -31.27 -16.19
C GLY A 440 -9.35 -31.89 -15.15
N GLY A 441 -9.05 -31.75 -13.85
CA GLY A 441 -9.97 -32.09 -12.77
C GLY A 441 -11.14 -31.11 -12.65
N LYS A 442 -12.17 -31.52 -11.91
CA LYS A 442 -13.30 -30.68 -11.54
C LYS A 442 -13.58 -30.79 -10.05
N TYR A 443 -13.81 -29.65 -9.40
CA TYR A 443 -14.28 -29.63 -8.03
C TYR A 443 -15.74 -30.07 -7.98
N ASN A 444 -16.10 -30.89 -6.98
CA ASN A 444 -17.47 -31.34 -6.74
C ASN A 444 -17.94 -30.86 -5.36
N PRO A 445 -18.76 -29.80 -5.29
CA PRO A 445 -19.23 -29.25 -4.02
C PRO A 445 -19.99 -30.28 -3.18
N GLU A 446 -20.91 -31.04 -3.79
CA GLU A 446 -21.74 -32.02 -3.08
C GLU A 446 -20.90 -33.07 -2.37
N SER A 447 -19.86 -33.59 -3.04
CA SER A 447 -18.98 -34.61 -2.45
C SER A 447 -18.12 -34.02 -1.33
N HIS A 448 -17.57 -32.81 -1.49
CA HIS A 448 -16.66 -32.24 -0.49
C HIS A 448 -17.41 -31.74 0.74
N ILE A 449 -18.57 -31.11 0.56
CA ILE A 449 -19.46 -30.73 1.66
C ILE A 449 -19.99 -31.99 2.35
N GLY A 450 -20.39 -33.00 1.56
CA GLY A 450 -20.81 -34.30 2.09
C GLY A 450 -19.72 -34.95 2.94
N ASN A 451 -18.46 -34.87 2.54
CA ASN A 451 -17.34 -35.36 3.34
C ASN A 451 -17.24 -34.63 4.69
N LEU A 452 -17.37 -33.29 4.70
CA LEU A 452 -17.26 -32.49 5.93
C LEU A 452 -18.43 -32.72 6.90
N LEU A 453 -19.66 -32.72 6.38
CA LEU A 453 -20.87 -32.84 7.20
C LEU A 453 -21.10 -34.25 7.74
N ASN A 454 -20.66 -35.29 7.00
CA ASN A 454 -20.80 -36.68 7.45
C ASN A 454 -19.59 -37.19 8.24
N HIS A 455 -18.52 -36.39 8.36
CA HIS A 455 -17.33 -36.79 9.12
C HIS A 455 -17.60 -36.82 10.62
N ASN A 456 -17.11 -37.86 11.28
CA ASN A 456 -17.11 -37.89 12.74
C ASN A 456 -15.84 -37.20 13.26
N TRP A 457 -16.01 -35.96 13.73
CA TRP A 457 -14.92 -35.10 14.18
C TRP A 457 -14.26 -35.54 15.49
N GLU A 458 -14.86 -36.46 16.25
CA GLU A 458 -14.29 -36.99 17.51
C GLU A 458 -13.87 -35.89 18.52
N GLY A 459 -14.55 -34.73 18.49
CA GLY A 459 -14.25 -33.57 19.34
C GLY A 459 -13.28 -32.54 18.73
N HIS A 460 -12.90 -32.70 17.47
CA HIS A 460 -12.09 -31.75 16.69
C HIS A 460 -12.95 -31.03 15.64
N ASP A 461 -14.00 -30.31 16.05
CA ASP A 461 -14.97 -29.68 15.16
C ASP A 461 -14.92 -28.14 15.18
N ALA A 462 -13.90 -27.55 15.80
CA ALA A 462 -13.78 -26.10 15.95
C ALA A 462 -13.59 -25.39 14.59
N GLY A 463 -12.74 -25.92 13.72
CA GLY A 463 -12.52 -25.42 12.37
C GLY A 463 -13.74 -25.60 11.47
N MET A 464 -14.47 -26.72 11.62
CA MET A 464 -15.75 -26.88 10.93
C MET A 464 -16.78 -25.86 11.44
N ALA A 465 -16.81 -25.58 12.74
CA ALA A 465 -17.65 -24.54 13.31
C ALA A 465 -17.29 -23.16 12.77
N THR A 466 -16.00 -22.87 12.54
CA THR A 466 -15.56 -21.65 11.84
C THR A 466 -16.14 -21.57 10.43
N VAL A 467 -16.01 -22.61 9.62
CA VAL A 467 -16.57 -22.64 8.25
C VAL A 467 -18.09 -22.42 8.25
N LEU A 468 -18.82 -23.10 9.14
CA LEU A 468 -20.28 -22.92 9.26
C LEU A 468 -20.66 -21.52 9.77
N GLY A 469 -19.89 -20.97 10.70
CA GLY A 469 -20.06 -19.61 11.20
C GLY A 469 -19.92 -18.58 10.08
N THR A 470 -18.81 -18.65 9.33
CA THR A 470 -18.52 -17.81 8.17
C THR A 470 -19.61 -17.88 7.10
N ALA A 471 -20.11 -19.08 6.80
CA ALA A 471 -21.23 -19.27 5.86
C ALA A 471 -22.54 -18.63 6.39
N GLY A 472 -22.81 -18.74 7.69
CA GLY A 472 -24.00 -18.16 8.33
C GLY A 472 -23.98 -16.63 8.40
N GLU A 473 -22.81 -16.04 8.63
CA GLU A 473 -22.62 -14.57 8.59
C GLU A 473 -22.93 -14.01 7.20
N PHE A 474 -22.61 -14.75 6.14
CA PHE A 474 -22.85 -14.36 4.76
C PHE A 474 -24.35 -14.34 4.39
N ALA A 475 -25.09 -15.38 4.78
CA ALA A 475 -26.54 -15.45 4.61
C ALA A 475 -27.32 -14.37 5.38
N THR A 476 -26.63 -13.56 6.22
CA THR A 476 -27.25 -12.51 7.03
C THR A 476 -26.55 -11.14 6.87
N SER A 477 -25.56 -11.01 5.98
CA SER A 477 -24.72 -9.81 5.90
C SER A 477 -25.48 -8.61 5.32
N PRO A 478 -25.48 -7.41 5.93
CA PRO A 478 -26.14 -6.24 5.35
C PRO A 478 -25.51 -5.73 4.03
N ILE A 479 -24.36 -6.29 3.63
CA ILE A 479 -23.67 -5.95 2.38
C ILE A 479 -24.26 -6.79 1.24
N ALA A 480 -24.96 -6.14 0.31
CA ALA A 480 -25.69 -6.80 -0.77
C ALA A 480 -24.84 -7.74 -1.65
N ALA A 481 -23.55 -7.45 -1.83
CA ALA A 481 -22.62 -8.33 -2.55
C ALA A 481 -22.37 -9.65 -1.80
N GLN A 482 -22.18 -9.58 -0.49
CA GLN A 482 -22.01 -10.75 0.38
C GLN A 482 -23.32 -11.54 0.52
N HIS A 483 -24.47 -10.86 0.52
CA HIS A 483 -25.78 -11.51 0.45
C HIS A 483 -26.00 -12.26 -0.87
N ALA A 484 -25.67 -11.66 -2.01
CA ALA A 484 -25.87 -12.26 -3.34
C ALA A 484 -24.99 -13.51 -3.54
N GLU A 485 -23.81 -13.52 -2.93
CA GLU A 485 -22.92 -14.66 -2.89
C GLU A 485 -23.31 -15.68 -1.78
N SER A 486 -24.45 -15.56 -1.10
CA SER A 486 -24.96 -16.64 -0.22
C SER A 486 -25.82 -17.68 -0.96
N GLY A 487 -26.12 -17.45 -2.24
CA GLY A 487 -26.95 -18.32 -3.07
C GLY A 487 -28.46 -18.02 -3.02
N GLU A 488 -28.90 -16.97 -2.33
CA GLU A 488 -30.29 -16.49 -2.48
C GLU A 488 -30.45 -15.71 -3.81
N PRO A 489 -31.46 -16.04 -4.64
CA PRO A 489 -31.82 -15.17 -5.76
C PRO A 489 -32.27 -13.83 -5.18
N ALA A 490 -31.69 -12.74 -5.67
CA ALA A 490 -32.08 -11.38 -5.32
C ALA A 490 -33.61 -11.28 -5.31
N ASP A 491 -34.19 -11.03 -4.13
CA ASP A 491 -35.62 -10.80 -3.99
C ASP A 491 -35.96 -9.58 -4.86
N THR A 492 -36.46 -9.83 -6.07
CA THR A 492 -37.03 -8.80 -6.91
C THR A 492 -38.31 -8.38 -6.22
N GLY A 493 -38.18 -7.46 -5.27
CA GLY A 493 -39.27 -6.84 -4.54
C GLY A 493 -40.21 -6.12 -5.50
N THR A 494 -41.10 -6.87 -6.15
CA THR A 494 -42.34 -6.34 -6.69
C THR A 494 -43.33 -6.30 -5.54
N GLY A 495 -43.23 -5.25 -4.73
CA GLY A 495 -44.30 -4.83 -3.84
C GLY A 495 -45.50 -4.38 -4.66
N LYS A 496 -46.64 -5.05 -4.43
CA LYS A 496 -47.97 -4.45 -4.58
C LYS A 496 -48.44 -3.93 -3.24
#